data_AF-A0A529HJQ5-F1
#
_entry.id   AF-A0A529HJQ5-F1
#
_cell.length_a   1.000
_cell.length_b   1.000
_cell.length_c   1.000
_cell.angle_alpha   90.00
_cell.angle_beta   90.00
_cell.angle_gamma   90.00
#
_symmetry.space_group_name_H-M   'P 1'
#
loop_
_entity.id
_entity.type
_entity.pdbx_description
1 polymer ?
#
loop_
_entity_poly.entity_id
_entity_poly.type
_entity_poly.pdbx_seq_one_letter_code
_entity_poly.pdbx_strand_id
1 'polypeptide(L)'
;VPSDAPLLRIGTKADLVADGPAFDRSKLYDAVISTKDGTGLAELLAEVGRRAAAAAGEIGDVLPSRLRHVELLKETNFHLGAALSVQRGQELRAEELRLAADRLGRITGAVDVEDLLDVIFSQFCIGK
;
A
#
# COMPACT_ATOMS: atom_id res chain seq x y z
N VAL A 1 -4.28 -9.90 11.94
CA VAL A 1 -3.59 -8.60 11.79
C VAL A 1 -2.15 -8.90 11.45
N PRO A 2 -1.55 -8.32 10.38
CA PRO A 2 -0.13 -8.52 10.10
C PRO A 2 0.65 -8.15 11.36
N SER A 3 1.50 -9.03 11.87
CA SER A 3 2.19 -8.85 13.16
C SER A 3 3.21 -7.71 13.17
N ASP A 4 3.51 -7.14 12.00
CA ASP A 4 4.59 -6.17 11.78
C ASP A 4 4.10 -4.77 11.36
N ALA A 5 2.77 -4.55 11.39
CA ALA A 5 2.23 -3.23 11.09
C ALA A 5 2.37 -2.28 12.30
N PRO A 6 2.78 -1.02 12.09
CA PRO A 6 2.87 -0.04 13.18
C PRO A 6 1.49 0.14 13.83
N LEU A 7 1.41 -0.11 15.14
CA LEU A 7 0.17 -0.03 15.91
C LEU A 7 0.07 1.32 16.63
N LEU A 8 -1.15 1.84 16.74
CA LEU A 8 -1.49 2.98 17.58
C LEU A 8 -2.67 2.61 18.48
N ARG A 9 -2.48 2.63 19.79
CA ARG A 9 -3.51 2.28 20.79
C ARG A 9 -4.26 3.53 21.21
N ILE A 10 -5.56 3.56 20.93
CA ILE A 10 -6.41 4.73 21.19
C ILE A 10 -7.36 4.44 22.34
N GLY A 11 -7.25 5.24 23.41
CA GLY A 11 -8.23 5.25 24.50
C GLY A 11 -9.43 6.11 24.08
N THR A 12 -10.59 5.50 23.85
CA THR A 12 -11.80 6.23 23.44
C THR A 12 -12.66 6.63 24.64
N LYS A 13 -13.65 7.50 24.40
CA LYS A 13 -14.66 7.91 25.39
C LYS A 13 -14.06 8.63 26.61
N ALA A 14 -13.07 9.50 26.37
CA ALA A 14 -12.43 10.30 27.42
C ALA A 14 -13.43 11.09 28.28
N ASP A 15 -14.57 11.47 27.70
CA ASP A 15 -15.68 12.19 28.33
C ASP A 15 -16.37 11.42 29.46
N LEU A 16 -16.23 10.09 29.53
CA LEU A 16 -16.87 9.24 30.54
C LEU A 16 -15.99 8.97 31.77
N VAL A 17 -14.75 9.45 31.79
CA VAL A 17 -13.71 9.00 32.76
C VAL A 17 -13.23 10.14 33.66
N ALA A 18 -14.13 11.06 34.02
CA ALA A 18 -13.81 12.22 34.86
C ALA A 18 -13.46 11.84 36.32
N ASP A 19 -13.94 10.70 36.84
CA ASP A 19 -13.91 10.41 38.29
C ASP A 19 -13.28 9.06 38.70
N GLY A 20 -12.46 8.43 37.84
CA GLY A 20 -11.77 7.17 38.17
C GLY A 20 -10.40 7.39 38.84
N PRO A 21 -9.87 6.41 39.62
CA PRO A 21 -8.52 6.50 40.19
C PRO A 21 -7.52 6.84 39.10
N ALA A 22 -6.54 7.70 39.42
CA ALA A 22 -5.54 8.24 38.50
C ALA A 22 -4.64 7.13 37.91
N PHE A 23 -5.21 6.34 37.01
CA PHE A 23 -4.48 5.44 36.14
C PHE A 23 -3.69 6.29 35.17
N ASP A 24 -2.40 6.04 35.07
CA ASP A 24 -1.53 6.71 34.11
C ASP A 24 -1.86 6.21 32.69
N ARG A 25 -2.81 6.90 32.06
CA ARG A 25 -3.37 6.55 30.74
C ARG A 25 -2.30 6.60 29.64
N SER A 26 -1.24 7.39 29.86
CA SER A 26 -0.11 7.51 28.94
C SER A 26 0.71 6.22 28.80
N LYS A 27 0.59 5.28 29.75
CA LYS A 27 1.25 3.97 29.69
C LYS A 27 0.49 2.92 28.89
N LEU A 28 -0.81 3.13 28.65
CA LEU A 28 -1.68 2.16 27.98
C LEU A 28 -2.03 2.59 26.55
N TYR A 29 -2.15 3.89 26.33
CA TYR A 29 -2.61 4.47 25.08
C TYR A 29 -1.62 5.50 24.57
N ASP A 30 -1.41 5.47 23.26
CA ASP A 30 -0.61 6.47 22.56
C ASP A 30 -1.39 7.79 22.40
N ALA A 31 -2.72 7.72 22.37
CA ALA A 31 -3.60 8.89 22.40
C ALA A 31 -4.94 8.55 23.08
N VAL A 32 -5.55 9.56 23.70
CA VAL A 32 -6.88 9.46 24.33
C VAL A 32 -7.79 10.47 23.66
N ILE A 33 -8.97 10.02 23.22
CA ILE A 33 -9.93 10.84 22.47
C ILE A 33 -11.34 10.76 23.05
N SER A 34 -12.14 11.79 22.79
CA SER A 34 -13.59 11.68 22.79
C SER A 34 -14.16 12.20 21.48
N THR A 35 -14.94 11.35 20.82
CA THR A 35 -15.66 11.72 19.60
C THR A 35 -16.93 12.53 19.88
N LYS A 36 -17.33 12.63 21.16
CA LYS A 36 -18.52 13.37 21.58
C LYS A 36 -18.24 14.87 21.68
N ASP A 37 -17.09 15.23 22.27
CA ASP A 37 -16.68 16.63 22.46
C ASP A 37 -15.51 17.04 21.56
N GLY A 38 -14.89 16.10 20.85
CA GLY A 38 -13.78 16.35 19.92
C GLY A 38 -12.40 16.36 20.58
N THR A 39 -12.30 16.09 21.88
CA THR A 39 -11.03 16.06 22.62
C THR A 39 -10.06 15.06 21.99
N GLY A 40 -8.82 15.50 21.75
CA GLY A 40 -7.71 14.64 21.27
C GLY A 40 -7.79 14.25 19.79
N LEU A 41 -8.85 14.62 19.07
CA LEU A 41 -9.05 14.20 17.68
C LEU A 41 -8.09 14.93 16.72
N ALA A 42 -7.85 16.23 16.95
CA ALA A 42 -6.92 17.01 16.13
C ALA A 42 -5.48 16.48 16.24
N GLU A 43 -5.07 16.15 17.46
CA GLU A 43 -3.75 15.60 17.76
C GLU A 43 -3.59 14.20 17.16
N LEU A 44 -4.63 13.37 17.24
CA LEU A 44 -4.65 12.04 16.60
C LEU A 44 -4.51 12.15 15.08
N LEU A 45 -5.25 13.05 14.43
CA LEU A 45 -5.16 13.27 12.99
C LEU A 45 -3.77 13.76 12.57
N ALA A 46 -3.18 14.69 13.34
CA ALA A 46 -1.82 15.16 13.10
C ALA A 46 -0.77 14.03 13.23
N GLU A 47 -0.92 13.14 14.22
CA GLU A 47 -0.05 11.97 14.39
C GLU A 47 -0.16 10.99 13.23
N VAL A 48 -1.39 10.65 12.81
CA VAL A 48 -1.63 9.79 11.64
C VAL A 48 -1.03 10.41 10.38
N GLY A 49 -1.23 11.71 10.16
CA GLY A 49 -0.65 12.43 9.03
C GLY A 49 0.88 12.38 9.01
N ARG A 50 1.52 12.57 10.17
CA ARG A 50 2.98 12.49 10.30
C ARG A 50 3.51 11.09 9.96
N ARG A 51 2.86 10.04 10.45
CA ARG A 51 3.24 8.66 10.14
C ARG A 51 3.02 8.31 8.67
N ALA A 52 1.92 8.76 8.09
CA ALA A 52 1.63 8.55 6.67
C ALA A 52 2.67 9.26 5.78
N ALA A 53 3.03 10.50 6.09
CA ALA A 53 4.07 11.24 5.38
C ALA A 53 5.44 10.55 5.47
N ALA A 54 5.82 10.06 6.65
CA ALA A 54 7.05 9.29 6.83
C ALA A 54 7.05 7.96 6.05
N ALA A 55 5.91 7.28 6.01
CA ALA A 55 5.75 6.00 5.28
C ALA A 55 5.71 6.18 3.76
N ALA A 56 5.25 7.33 3.27
CA ALA A 56 5.14 7.63 1.84
C ALA A 56 6.49 7.90 1.15
N GLY A 57 7.58 8.14 1.91
CA GLY A 57 8.91 8.48 1.36
C GLY A 57 8.97 9.88 0.75
N GLU A 58 10.14 10.28 0.23
CA GLU A 58 10.27 11.55 -0.48
C GLU A 58 9.47 11.53 -1.80
N ILE A 59 8.61 12.54 -1.97
CA ILE A 59 7.85 12.79 -3.20
C ILE A 59 8.85 13.26 -4.27
N GLY A 60 9.44 12.33 -5.00
CA GLY A 60 10.47 12.64 -6.00
C GLY A 60 10.59 11.61 -7.10
N ASP A 61 10.41 10.33 -6.79
CA ASP A 61 10.29 9.32 -7.83
C ASP A 61 8.85 9.20 -8.28
N VAL A 62 8.66 9.12 -9.60
CA VAL A 62 7.41 8.77 -10.25
C VAL A 62 6.95 7.43 -9.69
N LEU A 63 6.22 7.47 -8.57
CA LEU A 63 5.56 6.31 -8.02
C LEU A 63 4.62 5.83 -9.13
N PRO A 64 4.73 4.56 -9.57
CA PRO A 64 3.76 4.02 -10.50
C PRO A 64 2.40 4.10 -9.79
N SER A 65 1.61 5.12 -10.13
CA SER A 65 0.40 5.54 -9.40
C SER A 65 -0.75 4.53 -9.49
N ARG A 66 -0.49 3.37 -10.11
CA ARG A 66 -1.43 2.28 -10.28
C ARG A 66 -0.77 1.00 -9.81
N LEU A 67 -1.46 0.30 -8.90
CA LEU A 67 -1.08 -1.03 -8.39
C LEU A 67 -0.63 -1.97 -9.53
N ARG A 68 -1.34 -1.93 -10.68
CA ARG A 68 -1.02 -2.69 -11.88
C ARG A 68 0.41 -2.48 -12.41
N HIS A 69 0.94 -1.25 -12.42
CA HIS A 69 2.29 -1.00 -12.93
C HIS A 69 3.34 -1.54 -11.95
N VAL A 70 3.07 -1.44 -10.64
CA VAL A 70 3.94 -2.02 -9.61
C VAL A 70 3.98 -3.54 -9.75
N GLU A 71 2.84 -4.18 -10.01
CA GLU A 71 2.76 -5.63 -10.24
C GLU A 71 3.53 -6.04 -11.50
N LEU A 72 3.31 -5.36 -12.64
CA LEU A 72 4.06 -5.64 -13.88
C LEU A 72 5.57 -5.48 -13.70
N LEU A 73 6.04 -4.47 -12.95
CA LEU A 73 7.47 -4.30 -12.64
C LEU A 73 8.00 -5.43 -11.75
N LYS A 74 7.22 -5.88 -10.75
CA LYS A 74 7.60 -7.02 -9.90
C LYS A 74 7.73 -8.30 -10.71
N GLU A 75 6.78 -8.58 -11.60
CA GLU A 75 6.83 -9.74 -12.50
C GLU A 75 8.02 -9.66 -13.47
N THR A 76 8.26 -8.48 -14.06
CA THR A 76 9.44 -8.23 -14.90
C THR A 76 10.73 -8.57 -14.14
N ASN A 77 10.87 -8.09 -12.91
CA ASN A 77 12.06 -8.33 -12.10
C ASN A 77 12.22 -9.82 -11.73
N PHE A 78 11.12 -10.51 -11.44
CA PHE A 78 11.14 -11.95 -11.18
C PHE A 78 11.69 -12.74 -12.37
N HIS A 79 11.17 -12.49 -13.58
CA HIS A 79 11.60 -13.15 -14.80
C HIS A 79 13.06 -12.82 -15.17
N LEU A 80 13.50 -11.57 -14.97
CA LEU A 80 14.92 -11.20 -15.14
C LEU A 80 15.84 -11.97 -14.18
N GLY A 81 15.46 -12.09 -12.91
CA GLY A 81 16.20 -12.89 -11.93
C GLY A 81 16.29 -14.37 -12.35
N ALA A 82 15.20 -14.93 -12.88
CA ALA A 82 15.17 -16.29 -13.38
C ALA A 82 16.04 -16.49 -14.64
N ALA A 83 16.06 -15.51 -15.55
CA ALA A 83 16.91 -15.53 -16.76
C ALA A 83 18.41 -15.45 -16.45
N LEU A 84 18.78 -14.78 -15.35
CA LEU A 84 20.17 -14.69 -14.88
C LEU A 84 20.65 -15.96 -14.18
N SER A 85 19.75 -16.88 -13.83
CA SER A 85 20.13 -18.16 -13.22
C SER A 85 20.86 -19.06 -14.21
N VAL A 86 22.17 -19.23 -14.00
CA VAL A 86 23.06 -20.11 -14.78
C VAL A 86 22.73 -21.60 -14.66
N GLN A 87 21.86 -21.99 -13.72
CA GLN A 87 21.43 -23.39 -13.58
C GLN A 87 20.36 -23.80 -14.60
N ARG A 88 19.81 -22.85 -15.37
CA ARG A 88 18.81 -23.12 -16.40
C ARG A 88 19.44 -23.20 -17.79
N GLY A 89 18.91 -24.08 -18.63
CA GLY A 89 19.29 -24.16 -20.04
C GLY A 89 19.03 -22.86 -20.78
N GLN A 90 19.79 -22.61 -21.87
CA GLN A 90 19.69 -21.36 -22.64
C GLN A 90 18.27 -21.11 -23.18
N GLU A 91 17.54 -22.17 -23.55
CA GLU A 91 16.15 -22.10 -24.02
C GLU A 91 15.21 -21.56 -22.94
N LEU A 92 15.31 -22.06 -21.70
CA LEU A 92 14.50 -21.58 -20.58
C LEU A 92 14.84 -20.13 -20.23
N ARG A 93 16.12 -19.75 -20.28
CA ARG A 93 16.55 -18.37 -20.01
C ARG A 93 16.04 -17.41 -21.09
N ALA A 94 16.01 -17.84 -22.35
CA ALA A 94 15.44 -17.05 -23.44
C ALA A 94 13.93 -16.83 -23.27
N GLU A 95 13.20 -17.85 -22.81
CA GLU A 95 11.77 -17.72 -22.50
C GLU A 95 11.52 -16.76 -21.33
N GLU A 96 12.31 -16.83 -20.26
CA GLU A 96 12.22 -15.87 -19.14
C GLU A 96 12.49 -14.43 -19.60
N LEU A 97 13.43 -14.20 -20.53
CA LEU A 97 13.65 -12.88 -21.13
C LEU A 97 12.46 -12.41 -21.98
N ARG A 98 11.83 -13.32 -22.73
CA ARG A 98 10.62 -13.02 -23.51
C ARG A 98 9.48 -12.58 -22.59
N LEU A 99 9.27 -13.29 -21.48
CA LEU A 99 8.26 -12.95 -20.48
C LEU A 99 8.56 -11.62 -19.78
N ALA A 100 9.82 -11.36 -19.41
CA ALA A 100 10.22 -10.07 -18.86
C ALA A 100 9.94 -8.90 -19.82
N ALA A 101 10.27 -9.08 -21.11
CA ALA A 101 10.03 -8.07 -22.14
C ALA A 101 8.53 -7.81 -22.36
N ASP A 102 7.69 -8.84 -22.33
CA ASP A 102 6.22 -8.74 -22.40
C ASP A 102 5.66 -7.90 -21.25
N ARG A 103 6.04 -8.23 -20.00
CA ARG A 103 5.57 -7.51 -18.80
C ARG A 103 6.00 -6.04 -18.78
N LEU A 104 7.22 -5.76 -19.21
CA LEU A 104 7.70 -4.38 -19.34
C LEU A 104 7.00 -3.64 -20.49
N GLY A 105 6.76 -4.33 -21.61
CA GLY A 105 6.03 -3.83 -22.77
C GLY A 105 4.63 -3.31 -22.41
N ARG A 106 3.90 -4.06 -21.57
CA ARG A 106 2.58 -3.66 -21.05
C ARG A 106 2.59 -2.31 -20.32
N ILE A 107 3.69 -1.94 -19.67
CA ILE A 107 3.84 -0.63 -19.01
C ILE A 107 4.00 0.51 -20.03
N THR A 108 4.71 0.23 -21.12
CA THR A 108 5.06 1.24 -22.16
C THR A 108 4.02 1.39 -23.27
N GLY A 109 2.93 0.60 -23.24
CA GLY A 109 1.82 0.73 -24.18
C GLY A 109 1.66 -0.42 -25.18
N ALA A 110 2.30 -1.57 -24.96
CA ALA A 110 1.85 -2.81 -25.61
C ALA A 110 0.51 -3.22 -24.98
N VAL A 111 -0.59 -3.01 -25.71
CA VAL A 111 -1.95 -3.25 -25.22
C VAL A 111 -2.36 -4.69 -25.53
N ASP A 112 -2.65 -5.47 -24.49
CA ASP A 112 -3.27 -6.77 -24.63
C ASP A 112 -4.81 -6.63 -24.66
N VAL A 113 -5.52 -7.65 -25.17
CA VAL A 113 -6.99 -7.66 -25.24
C VAL A 113 -7.61 -7.45 -23.85
N GLU A 114 -6.99 -7.99 -22.80
CA GLU A 114 -7.42 -7.83 -21.41
C GLU A 114 -7.38 -6.37 -20.94
N ASP A 115 -6.34 -5.61 -21.31
CA ASP A 115 -6.23 -4.19 -20.98
C ASP A 115 -7.33 -3.36 -21.64
N LEU A 116 -7.77 -3.79 -22.82
CA LEU A 116 -8.85 -3.16 -23.57
C LEU A 116 -10.21 -3.44 -22.91
N LEU A 117 -10.41 -4.64 -22.37
CA LEU A 117 -11.60 -5.00 -21.61
C LEU A 117 -11.67 -4.25 -20.26
N ASP A 118 -10.55 -4.10 -19.54
CA ASP A 118 -10.51 -3.36 -18.28
C ASP A 118 -10.86 -1.87 -18.46
N VAL A 119 -10.41 -1.24 -19.56
CA VAL A 119 -10.82 0.13 -19.89
C VAL A 119 -12.31 0.21 -20.24
N ILE A 120 -12.83 -0.75 -21.01
CA ILE A 120 -14.26 -0.82 -21.35
C ILE A 120 -15.10 -0.97 -20.09
N PHE A 121 -14.74 -1.85 -19.17
CA PHE A 121 -15.55 -2.17 -18.00
C PHE A 121 -15.31 -1.26 -16.77
N SER A 122 -14.16 -0.58 -16.69
CA SER A 122 -13.87 0.37 -15.60
C SER A 122 -14.69 1.67 -15.65
N GLN A 123 -15.34 1.97 -16.77
CA GLN A 123 -16.25 3.12 -16.90
C GLN A 123 -17.72 2.78 -16.58
N PHE A 124 -18.06 1.51 -16.40
CA PHE A 124 -19.40 1.12 -15.98
C PHE A 124 -19.44 0.99 -14.46
N CYS A 125 -20.17 1.89 -13.79
CA CYS A 125 -20.58 1.62 -12.42
C CYS A 125 -21.44 0.35 -12.43
N ILE A 126 -21.07 -0.70 -11.69
CA ILE A 126 -21.98 -1.80 -11.40
C ILE A 126 -23.17 -1.20 -10.62
N GLY A 127 -24.32 -1.12 -11.27
CA GLY A 127 -25.58 -0.70 -10.65
C GLY A 127 -26.14 0.68 -11.04
N LYS A 128 -25.97 1.14 -12.29
CA LYS A 128 -26.90 2.10 -12.89
C LYS A 128 -27.38 1.62 -14.25
#